data_AF-A0A7J5A532-F1
#
_entry.id   AF-A0A7J5A532-F1
#
_cell.length_a   1.000
_cell.length_b   1.000
_cell.length_c   1.000
_cell.angle_alpha   90.00
_cell.angle_beta   90.00
_cell.angle_gamma   90.00
#
_symmetry.space_group_name_H-M   'P 1'
#
loop_
_entity.id
_entity.type
_entity.pdbx_description
1 polymer ?
#
loop_
_entity_poly.entity_id
_entity_poly.type
_entity_poly.pdbx_seq_one_letter_code
_entity_poly.pdbx_strand_id
1 'polypeptide(L)'
;MPNLSSPATVVRRAAVAATLAVGVAASMPACASTAPTTGEPTASPVTPAPDGGTAGTPSPAGSGPAGGAQTTGPGAPDDADPIMRGERQIVLRPVGSFESILAVDAKGRLNLTDGDTDKSLFVLLPAGDNRYQIRTAKAHSGGEPDCMGLRDNGSAPATVVAAACDAGRAGQLFTIEKTREKSQGRPTYTISGEGEVRLRATDRQGLVAQRVGEGAAGEGLSFDFVDNGAAPAGPGD
;
A
#
# COMPACT_ATOMS: atom_id res chain seq x y z
N MET A 1 54.61 23.09 23.40
CA MET A 1 54.54 22.14 24.53
C MET A 1 53.60 21.00 24.15
N PRO A 2 53.95 19.75 24.50
CA PRO A 2 53.44 18.54 23.84
C PRO A 2 52.15 17.98 24.46
N ASN A 3 51.35 17.37 23.59
CA ASN A 3 50.73 16.03 23.66
C ASN A 3 49.86 15.62 24.87
N LEU A 4 48.70 15.00 24.56
CA LEU A 4 47.94 13.96 25.30
C LEU A 4 46.59 13.83 24.57
N SER A 5 46.49 13.15 23.42
CA SER A 5 46.31 11.69 23.28
C SER A 5 45.36 11.10 24.34
N SER A 6 44.17 10.68 23.91
CA SER A 6 43.28 9.82 24.70
C SER A 6 42.67 8.72 23.82
N PRO A 7 42.48 7.52 24.39
CA PRO A 7 42.52 6.26 23.66
C PRO A 7 41.20 5.84 23.00
N ALA A 8 41.34 5.09 21.90
CA ALA A 8 40.28 4.32 21.27
C ALA A 8 39.89 3.12 22.16
N THR A 9 38.64 3.08 22.62
CA THR A 9 38.07 1.91 23.29
C THR A 9 37.57 0.92 22.24
N VAL A 10 38.36 -0.13 22.02
CA VAL A 10 38.00 -1.29 21.21
C VAL A 10 37.04 -2.17 22.03
N VAL A 11 35.75 -2.15 21.67
CA VAL A 11 34.78 -3.10 22.22
C VAL A 11 34.87 -4.40 21.42
N ARG A 12 35.48 -5.42 22.03
CA ARG A 12 35.43 -6.82 21.56
C ARG A 12 34.03 -7.37 21.80
N ARG A 13 33.30 -7.75 20.75
CA ARG A 13 32.13 -8.62 20.88
C ARG A 13 32.51 -10.05 20.51
N ALA A 14 32.35 -10.92 21.49
CA ALA A 14 32.60 -12.36 21.38
C ALA A 14 31.60 -13.01 20.44
N ALA A 15 32.09 -13.89 19.58
CA ALA A 15 31.29 -14.79 18.77
C ALA A 15 30.72 -15.88 19.68
N VAL A 16 29.39 -16.07 19.65
CA VAL A 16 28.74 -17.25 20.23
C VAL A 16 28.37 -18.18 19.08
N ALA A 17 28.89 -19.39 19.15
CA ALA A 17 28.74 -20.44 18.16
C ALA A 17 27.32 -21.02 18.15
N ALA A 18 26.85 -21.30 16.93
CA ALA A 18 25.61 -22.00 16.64
C ALA A 18 25.68 -23.48 17.02
N THR A 19 24.57 -24.05 17.48
CA THR A 19 24.30 -25.48 17.43
C THR A 19 23.02 -25.73 16.64
N LEU A 20 23.17 -26.47 15.55
CA LEU A 20 22.09 -27.02 14.73
C LEU A 20 21.41 -28.17 15.48
N ALA A 21 20.07 -28.23 15.44
CA ALA A 21 19.34 -29.47 15.60
C ALA A 21 18.26 -29.58 14.51
N VAL A 22 18.40 -30.66 13.75
CA VAL A 22 17.58 -31.13 12.64
C VAL A 22 16.25 -31.69 13.16
N GLY A 23 15.14 -31.40 12.47
CA GLY A 23 13.84 -31.99 12.75
C GLY A 23 12.94 -31.93 11.52
N VAL A 24 13.16 -32.86 10.59
CA VAL A 24 12.30 -33.10 9.42
C VAL A 24 11.15 -34.01 9.84
N ALA A 25 9.91 -33.57 9.64
CA ALA A 25 8.74 -34.45 9.58
C ALA A 25 7.79 -33.95 8.48
N ALA A 26 7.92 -34.60 7.32
CA ALA A 26 6.98 -34.46 6.21
C ALA A 26 5.69 -35.23 6.52
N SER A 27 4.54 -34.60 6.31
CA SER A 27 3.27 -35.30 6.14
C SER A 27 2.57 -34.73 4.91
N MET A 28 2.42 -35.57 3.89
CA MET A 28 1.72 -35.26 2.65
C MET A 28 0.25 -35.68 2.78
N PRO A 29 -0.73 -34.82 2.49
CA PRO A 29 -2.05 -35.26 2.08
C PRO A 29 -2.06 -35.54 0.57
N ALA A 30 -2.38 -36.79 0.22
CA ALA A 30 -2.65 -37.26 -1.12
C ALA A 30 -4.14 -37.12 -1.48
N CYS A 31 -4.40 -37.09 -2.80
CA CYS A 31 -5.70 -37.27 -3.49
C CYS A 31 -6.65 -36.06 -3.46
N ALA A 32 -7.35 -35.67 -4.53
CA ALA A 32 -7.63 -36.32 -5.80
C ALA A 32 -7.79 -35.29 -6.92
N SER A 33 -7.34 -35.66 -8.11
CA SER A 33 -7.62 -34.97 -9.38
C SER A 33 -8.88 -35.59 -9.97
N THR A 34 -9.91 -34.79 -10.23
CA THR A 34 -11.08 -35.17 -11.05
C THR A 34 -11.27 -34.14 -12.15
N ALA A 35 -10.88 -34.54 -13.37
CA ALA A 35 -11.45 -34.11 -14.63
C ALA A 35 -11.74 -35.41 -15.42
N PRO A 36 -12.60 -35.46 -16.45
CA PRO A 36 -13.24 -34.37 -17.19
C PRO A 36 -14.77 -34.54 -17.33
N THR A 37 -15.47 -33.54 -17.87
CA THR A 37 -16.76 -33.79 -18.54
C THR A 37 -16.84 -32.95 -19.80
N THR A 38 -16.74 -33.68 -20.91
CA THR A 38 -17.07 -33.32 -22.28
C THR A 38 -18.57 -33.04 -22.38
N GLY A 39 -18.93 -31.92 -23.01
CA GLY A 39 -20.30 -31.59 -23.36
C GLY A 39 -20.33 -30.57 -24.48
N GLU A 40 -20.18 -31.04 -25.71
CA GLU A 40 -20.68 -30.38 -26.91
C GLU A 40 -21.80 -31.27 -27.46
N PRO A 41 -22.97 -30.71 -27.81
CA PRO A 41 -23.32 -30.75 -29.23
C PRO A 41 -23.97 -29.47 -29.77
N THR A 42 -23.58 -29.22 -31.01
CA THR A 42 -24.14 -28.40 -32.09
C THR A 42 -25.67 -28.27 -32.16
N ALA A 43 -26.16 -27.04 -32.41
CA ALA A 43 -27.19 -26.74 -33.42
C ALA A 43 -27.16 -25.25 -33.82
N SER A 44 -26.92 -24.98 -35.11
CA SER A 44 -27.21 -23.72 -35.84
C SER A 44 -28.59 -23.86 -36.55
N PRO A 45 -29.01 -22.93 -37.43
CA PRO A 45 -29.22 -21.47 -37.33
C PRO A 45 -30.69 -21.09 -37.70
N VAL A 46 -31.19 -19.91 -37.32
CA VAL A 46 -32.28 -19.23 -38.09
C VAL A 46 -32.13 -17.70 -37.99
N THR A 47 -32.04 -17.05 -39.16
CA THR A 47 -32.23 -15.61 -39.42
C THR A 47 -33.66 -15.43 -39.95
N PRO A 48 -34.43 -14.38 -39.59
CA PRO A 48 -34.41 -13.15 -40.41
C PRO A 48 -34.65 -11.82 -39.63
N ALA A 49 -34.17 -10.73 -40.25
CA ALA A 49 -34.54 -9.32 -40.01
C ALA A 49 -35.97 -9.05 -40.58
N PRO A 50 -36.68 -7.89 -40.39
CA PRO A 50 -36.14 -6.53 -40.56
C PRO A 50 -36.78 -5.36 -39.74
N ASP A 51 -36.22 -4.18 -40.00
CA ASP A 51 -36.78 -2.82 -40.08
C ASP A 51 -37.25 -1.98 -38.87
N GLY A 52 -36.59 -0.83 -38.74
CA GLY A 52 -37.26 0.48 -38.68
C GLY A 52 -37.44 1.12 -37.30
N GLY A 53 -36.68 2.18 -37.00
CA GLY A 53 -36.97 3.02 -35.82
C GLY A 53 -35.94 4.07 -35.49
N THR A 54 -36.22 5.30 -35.91
CA THR A 54 -35.44 6.53 -35.90
C THR A 54 -35.16 7.16 -34.52
N ALA A 55 -34.00 7.84 -34.42
CA ALA A 55 -33.65 9.01 -33.61
C ALA A 55 -33.53 8.93 -32.06
N GLY A 56 -32.39 9.44 -31.58
CA GLY A 56 -32.24 9.93 -30.21
C GLY A 56 -30.79 10.01 -29.71
N THR A 57 -30.01 10.98 -30.19
CA THR A 57 -28.76 11.41 -29.53
C THR A 57 -29.04 11.92 -28.12
N PRO A 58 -28.25 11.50 -27.11
CA PRO A 58 -27.50 12.51 -26.37
C PRO A 58 -26.04 12.13 -26.17
N SER A 59 -25.20 13.09 -26.51
CA SER A 59 -23.79 13.19 -26.13
C SER A 59 -23.69 13.36 -24.60
N PRO A 60 -22.91 12.55 -23.86
CA PRO A 60 -22.50 12.96 -22.53
C PRO A 60 -21.34 13.95 -22.69
N ALA A 61 -21.68 15.24 -22.69
CA ALA A 61 -20.75 16.28 -22.27
C ALA A 61 -20.49 16.08 -20.76
N GLY A 62 -19.52 15.22 -20.46
CA GLY A 62 -18.95 15.08 -19.14
C GLY A 62 -18.09 16.29 -18.85
N SER A 63 -18.71 17.36 -18.37
CA SER A 63 -18.02 18.47 -17.71
C SER A 63 -17.29 17.92 -16.50
N GLY A 64 -16.01 17.56 -16.68
CA GLY A 64 -15.11 17.34 -15.57
C GLY A 64 -15.10 18.59 -14.69
N PRO A 65 -15.22 18.48 -13.36
CA PRO A 65 -15.00 19.64 -12.52
C PRO A 65 -13.57 20.12 -12.78
N ALA A 66 -13.45 21.37 -13.24
CA ALA A 66 -12.19 22.08 -13.20
C ALA A 66 -11.77 22.15 -11.73
N GLY A 67 -10.91 21.22 -11.31
CA GLY A 67 -10.32 21.21 -9.98
C GLY A 67 -9.52 22.50 -9.80
N GLY A 68 -10.08 23.42 -9.02
CA GLY A 68 -9.38 24.62 -8.59
C GLY A 68 -8.05 24.20 -7.97
N ALA A 69 -6.96 24.74 -8.49
CA ALA A 69 -5.64 24.54 -7.93
C ALA A 69 -5.59 25.20 -6.55
N GLN A 70 -5.96 24.45 -5.52
CA GLN A 70 -5.71 24.85 -4.13
C GLN A 70 -4.21 24.73 -3.89
N THR A 71 -3.57 25.89 -3.79
CA THR A 71 -2.21 26.04 -3.28
C THR A 71 -2.22 25.84 -1.76
N THR A 72 -2.42 24.60 -1.31
CA THR A 72 -2.10 24.22 0.06
C THR A 72 -0.59 23.98 0.16
N GLY A 73 0.06 24.75 1.04
CA GLY A 73 1.48 24.65 1.32
C GLY A 73 1.87 23.29 1.93
N PRO A 74 3.16 23.05 2.19
CA PRO A 74 3.61 21.88 2.93
C PRO A 74 3.01 21.87 4.35
N GLY A 75 2.63 20.70 4.86
CA GLY A 75 1.99 20.57 6.17
C GLY A 75 0.98 19.42 6.25
N ALA A 76 0.05 19.53 7.19
CA ALA A 76 -1.06 18.58 7.29
C ALA A 76 -1.86 18.54 5.96
N PRO A 77 -2.43 17.38 5.59
CA PRO A 77 -3.32 17.28 4.44
C PRO A 77 -4.53 18.19 4.60
N ASP A 78 -5.17 18.56 3.49
CA ASP A 78 -6.42 19.34 3.52
C ASP A 78 -7.58 18.42 3.91
N ASP A 79 -8.30 18.71 4.99
CA ASP A 79 -9.48 17.95 5.42
C ASP A 79 -10.62 17.98 4.39
N ALA A 80 -10.59 18.93 3.44
CA ALA A 80 -11.52 18.97 2.31
C ALA A 80 -11.15 18.01 1.17
N ASP A 81 -9.94 17.44 1.17
CA ASP A 81 -9.49 16.48 0.14
C ASP A 81 -10.26 15.15 0.28
N PRO A 82 -11.04 14.74 -0.74
CA PRO A 82 -11.82 13.49 -0.67
C PRO A 82 -10.95 12.24 -0.48
N ILE A 83 -9.66 12.27 -0.88
CA ILE A 83 -8.72 11.17 -0.59
C ILE A 83 -8.48 11.06 0.91
N MET A 84 -8.27 12.19 1.60
CA MET A 84 -7.99 12.21 3.04
C MET A 84 -9.23 11.89 3.87
N ARG A 85 -10.43 12.14 3.33
CA ARG A 85 -11.71 11.74 3.96
C ARG A 85 -12.06 10.27 3.77
N GLY A 86 -11.25 9.51 3.02
CA GLY A 86 -11.51 8.09 2.76
C GLY A 86 -12.62 7.83 1.74
N GLU A 87 -13.05 8.86 1.00
CA GLU A 87 -14.07 8.74 -0.04
C GLU A 87 -13.51 8.18 -1.36
N ARG A 88 -12.18 8.13 -1.48
CA ARG A 88 -11.45 7.68 -2.66
C ARG A 88 -10.59 6.47 -2.34
N GLN A 89 -10.52 5.54 -3.30
CA GLN A 89 -9.47 4.53 -3.31
C GLN A 89 -8.27 5.06 -4.09
N ILE A 90 -7.07 4.77 -3.61
CA ILE A 90 -5.82 5.28 -4.17
C ILE A 90 -4.83 4.16 -4.42
N VAL A 91 -3.96 4.37 -5.40
CA VAL A 91 -2.69 3.66 -5.52
C VAL A 91 -1.61 4.48 -4.84
N LEU A 92 -0.82 3.83 -3.98
CA LEU A 92 0.35 4.44 -3.36
C LEU A 92 1.57 4.19 -4.24
N ARG A 93 2.05 5.22 -4.92
CA ARG A 93 3.24 5.13 -5.79
C ARG A 93 4.43 5.83 -5.13
N PRO A 94 5.55 5.15 -4.87
CA PRO A 94 6.76 5.82 -4.42
C PRO A 94 7.27 6.81 -5.48
N VAL A 95 7.66 8.00 -5.05
CA VAL A 95 8.27 9.01 -5.92
C VAL A 95 9.65 8.53 -6.34
N GLY A 96 9.96 8.62 -7.64
CA GLY A 96 11.23 8.17 -8.21
C GLY A 96 11.25 6.71 -8.67
N SER A 97 10.24 5.91 -8.32
CA SER A 97 10.03 4.59 -8.93
C SER A 97 9.30 4.75 -10.26
N PHE A 98 9.87 4.22 -11.35
CA PHE A 98 9.21 4.19 -12.65
C PHE A 98 8.28 2.96 -12.67
N GLU A 99 6.97 3.18 -12.86
CA GLU A 99 5.91 2.16 -12.97
C GLU A 99 5.62 1.32 -11.71
N SER A 100 6.48 1.30 -10.69
CA SER A 100 6.22 0.50 -9.50
C SER A 100 5.23 1.15 -8.53
N ILE A 101 4.29 0.35 -8.02
CA ILE A 101 3.27 0.74 -7.04
C ILE A 101 3.31 -0.20 -5.83
N LEU A 102 2.80 0.25 -4.69
CA LEU A 102 2.66 -0.61 -3.52
C LEU A 102 1.50 -1.59 -3.70
N ALA A 103 1.73 -2.86 -3.35
CA ALA A 103 0.71 -3.89 -3.31
C ALA A 103 0.96 -4.89 -2.16
N VAL A 104 -0.12 -5.50 -1.66
CA VAL A 104 -0.04 -6.61 -0.70
C VAL A 104 0.27 -7.91 -1.43
N ASP A 105 1.38 -8.56 -1.08
CA ASP A 105 1.80 -9.83 -1.65
C ASP A 105 1.05 -11.04 -1.04
N ALA A 106 1.32 -12.23 -1.57
CA ALA A 106 0.71 -13.48 -1.07
C ALA A 106 1.11 -13.86 0.37
N LYS A 107 2.11 -13.19 0.94
CA LYS A 107 2.59 -13.39 2.32
C LYS A 107 2.07 -12.29 3.27
N GLY A 108 1.19 -11.40 2.79
CA GLY A 108 0.67 -10.29 3.55
C GLY A 108 1.69 -9.16 3.77
N ARG A 109 2.75 -9.07 2.98
CA ARG A 109 3.72 -7.96 3.02
C ARG A 109 3.40 -6.92 1.96
N LEU A 110 3.71 -5.66 2.24
CA LEU A 110 3.63 -4.62 1.23
C LEU A 110 4.94 -4.57 0.42
N ASN A 111 4.85 -4.80 -0.89
CA ASN A 111 5.98 -4.75 -1.82
C ASN A 111 5.68 -3.85 -3.02
N LEU A 112 6.72 -3.55 -3.78
CA LEU A 112 6.63 -2.88 -5.07
C LEU A 112 6.29 -3.88 -6.18
N THR A 113 5.38 -3.49 -7.07
CA THR A 113 4.99 -4.27 -8.25
C THR A 113 4.76 -3.34 -9.44
N ASP A 114 5.00 -3.82 -10.66
CA ASP A 114 4.93 -3.04 -11.90
C ASP A 114 3.53 -3.07 -12.56
N GLY A 115 2.50 -3.47 -11.83
CA GLY A 115 1.15 -3.63 -12.39
C GLY A 115 0.03 -3.43 -11.40
N ASP A 116 -1.15 -3.12 -11.94
CA ASP A 116 -2.37 -2.94 -11.18
C ASP A 116 -2.88 -4.30 -10.68
N THR A 117 -3.04 -4.42 -9.38
CA THR A 117 -3.69 -5.58 -8.77
C THR A 117 -4.82 -5.07 -7.90
N ASP A 118 -5.87 -5.86 -7.69
CA ASP A 118 -6.89 -5.51 -6.67
C ASP A 118 -6.28 -5.30 -5.27
N LYS A 119 -5.03 -5.77 -5.07
CA LYS A 119 -4.23 -5.69 -3.84
C LYS A 119 -3.31 -4.45 -3.79
N SER A 120 -3.37 -3.56 -4.79
CA SER A 120 -2.62 -2.28 -4.83
C SER A 120 -3.49 -1.04 -4.54
N LEU A 121 -4.77 -1.25 -4.24
CA LEU A 121 -5.72 -0.19 -3.92
C LEU A 121 -5.90 -0.04 -2.42
N PHE A 122 -5.83 1.19 -1.94
CA PHE A 122 -5.92 1.54 -0.53
C PHE A 122 -6.93 2.67 -0.30
N VAL A 123 -7.42 2.79 0.92
CA VAL A 123 -8.31 3.86 1.40
C VAL A 123 -7.71 4.41 2.69
N LEU A 124 -7.66 5.73 2.81
CA LEU A 124 -7.22 6.42 4.02
C LEU A 124 -8.42 6.66 4.92
N LEU A 125 -8.45 6.05 6.10
CA LEU A 125 -9.56 6.20 7.05
C LEU A 125 -9.11 7.12 8.19
N PRO A 126 -9.68 8.33 8.32
CA PRO A 126 -9.40 9.21 9.45
C PRO A 126 -9.69 8.51 10.78
N ALA A 127 -8.76 8.64 11.73
CA ALA A 127 -8.84 8.06 13.07
C ALA A 127 -8.76 9.11 14.18
N GLY A 128 -8.91 10.40 13.85
CA GLY A 128 -8.70 11.53 14.77
C GLY A 128 -7.25 12.01 14.81
N ASP A 129 -7.01 13.20 15.37
CA ASP A 129 -5.67 13.77 15.63
C ASP A 129 -4.71 13.76 14.41
N ASN A 130 -5.23 13.96 13.19
CA ASN A 130 -4.46 13.86 11.95
C ASN A 130 -3.76 12.49 11.77
N ARG A 131 -4.42 11.43 12.24
CA ARG A 131 -4.02 10.04 12.12
C ARG A 131 -4.96 9.30 11.18
N TYR A 132 -4.42 8.31 10.49
CA TYR A 132 -5.13 7.53 9.49
C TYR A 132 -4.83 6.04 9.70
N GLN A 133 -5.86 5.20 9.61
CA GLN A 133 -5.66 3.80 9.21
C GLN A 133 -5.57 3.74 7.69
N ILE A 134 -4.62 2.98 7.17
CA ILE A 134 -4.50 2.77 5.73
C ILE A 134 -5.03 1.37 5.42
N ARG A 135 -6.23 1.29 4.87
CA ARG A 135 -6.95 0.05 4.60
C ARG A 135 -6.80 -0.36 3.14
N THR A 136 -6.73 -1.64 2.84
CA THR A 136 -6.91 -2.15 1.48
C THR A 136 -8.33 -1.84 1.00
N ALA A 137 -8.52 -1.54 -0.29
CA ALA A 137 -9.84 -1.23 -0.81
C ALA A 137 -10.73 -2.49 -0.88
N LYS A 138 -10.13 -3.65 -1.17
CA LYS A 138 -10.80 -4.94 -1.26
C LYS A 138 -10.13 -5.97 -0.36
N ALA A 139 -10.92 -6.92 0.13
CA ALA A 139 -10.41 -8.05 0.90
C ALA A 139 -9.61 -9.02 0.03
N HIS A 140 -8.57 -9.63 0.62
CA HIS A 140 -7.68 -10.55 -0.10
C HIS A 140 -8.34 -11.88 -0.50
N SER A 141 -9.36 -12.34 0.24
CA SER A 141 -9.98 -13.67 0.06
C SER A 141 -11.46 -13.75 0.45
N GLY A 142 -12.25 -12.71 0.16
CA GLY A 142 -13.71 -12.72 0.40
C GLY A 142 -14.13 -12.47 1.86
N GLY A 143 -13.31 -11.73 2.62
CA GLY A 143 -13.58 -11.32 4.00
C GLY A 143 -13.56 -9.81 4.18
N GLU A 144 -13.05 -9.35 5.31
CA GLU A 144 -12.84 -7.92 5.56
C GLU A 144 -11.54 -7.43 4.90
N PRO A 145 -11.47 -6.14 4.51
CA PRO A 145 -10.22 -5.56 4.06
C PRO A 145 -9.19 -5.47 5.20
N ASP A 146 -7.93 -5.70 4.86
CA ASP A 146 -6.81 -5.56 5.80
C ASP A 146 -6.35 -4.11 5.94
N CYS A 147 -5.78 -3.76 7.09
CA CYS A 147 -5.10 -2.49 7.36
C CYS A 147 -3.58 -2.67 7.36
N MET A 148 -2.86 -1.61 6.98
CA MET A 148 -1.41 -1.54 7.15
C MET A 148 -1.07 -1.59 8.64
N GLY A 149 -0.08 -2.40 8.98
CA GLY A 149 0.44 -2.52 10.34
C GLY A 149 1.96 -2.61 10.35
N LEU A 150 2.57 -2.00 11.37
CA LEU A 150 3.99 -2.17 11.67
C LEU A 150 4.23 -3.52 12.34
N ARG A 151 5.14 -4.30 11.78
CA ARG A 151 5.65 -5.53 12.39
C ARG A 151 7.08 -5.31 12.86
N ASP A 152 7.28 -5.42 14.17
CA ASP A 152 8.59 -5.41 14.78
C ASP A 152 9.41 -6.62 14.34
N ASN A 153 10.69 -6.38 14.01
CA ASN A 153 11.65 -7.40 13.60
C ASN A 153 12.89 -7.41 14.52
N GLY A 154 12.73 -6.98 15.77
CA GLY A 154 13.78 -6.83 16.75
C GLY A 154 14.80 -5.76 16.34
N SER A 155 16.01 -6.20 15.98
CA SER A 155 17.10 -5.29 15.59
C SER A 155 17.10 -4.90 14.12
N ALA A 156 16.28 -5.55 13.29
CA ALA A 156 16.11 -5.16 11.89
C ALA A 156 15.02 -4.08 11.74
N PRO A 157 15.03 -3.28 10.65
CA PRO A 157 13.94 -2.36 10.38
C PRO A 157 12.58 -3.07 10.43
N ALA A 158 11.59 -2.40 11.04
CA ALA A 158 10.24 -2.92 11.07
C ALA A 158 9.70 -3.02 9.62
N THR A 159 8.91 -4.05 9.37
CA THR A 159 8.26 -4.25 8.06
C THR A 159 6.82 -3.79 8.12
N VAL A 160 6.28 -3.31 7.00
CA VAL A 160 4.85 -3.02 6.90
C VAL A 160 4.13 -4.24 6.34
N VAL A 161 3.07 -4.67 7.03
CA VAL A 161 2.27 -5.85 6.69
C VAL A 161 0.79 -5.49 6.59
N ALA A 162 0.04 -6.31 5.86
CA ALA A 162 -1.42 -6.34 5.94
C ALA A 162 -1.82 -7.14 7.19
N ALA A 163 -2.68 -6.54 8.01
CA ALA A 163 -3.21 -7.14 9.23
C ALA A 163 -4.69 -6.79 9.39
N ALA A 164 -5.42 -7.56 10.18
CA ALA A 164 -6.80 -7.21 10.54
C ALA A 164 -6.86 -5.79 11.13
N CYS A 165 -7.83 -5.01 10.67
CA CYS A 165 -8.03 -3.61 11.08
C CYS A 165 -8.43 -3.49 12.54
N ASP A 166 -7.69 -2.68 13.29
CA ASP A 166 -7.92 -2.42 14.71
C ASP A 166 -7.32 -1.05 15.06
N ALA A 167 -8.17 -0.02 15.14
CA ALA A 167 -7.76 1.35 15.43
C ALA A 167 -7.05 1.51 16.78
N GLY A 168 -7.31 0.59 17.72
CA GLY A 168 -6.68 0.56 19.04
C GLY A 168 -5.34 -0.16 19.06
N ARG A 169 -4.94 -0.81 17.96
CA ARG A 169 -3.69 -1.55 17.87
C ARG A 169 -2.52 -0.63 17.58
N ALA A 170 -1.50 -0.72 18.41
CA ALA A 170 -0.22 -0.04 18.18
C ALA A 170 0.34 -0.39 16.78
N GLY A 171 0.87 0.62 16.11
CA GLY A 171 1.46 0.48 14.77
C GLY A 171 0.48 0.35 13.61
N GLN A 172 -0.82 0.58 13.78
CA GLN A 172 -1.80 0.67 12.67
C GLN A 172 -2.26 2.09 12.35
N LEU A 173 -1.85 3.08 13.14
CA LEU A 173 -2.14 4.48 12.91
C LEU A 173 -0.93 5.20 12.31
N PHE A 174 -1.17 5.97 11.26
CA PHE A 174 -0.15 6.70 10.52
C PHE A 174 -0.48 8.17 10.44
N THR A 175 0.55 9.01 10.48
CA THR A 175 0.44 10.44 10.15
C THR A 175 0.86 10.62 8.71
N ILE A 176 0.05 11.34 7.95
CA ILE A 176 0.31 11.66 6.54
C ILE A 176 0.61 13.15 6.47
N GLU A 177 1.74 13.51 5.86
CA GLU A 177 2.15 14.91 5.73
C GLU A 177 2.42 15.23 4.27
N LYS A 178 1.82 16.32 3.80
CA LYS A 178 2.05 16.84 2.45
C LYS A 178 3.44 17.47 2.37
N THR A 179 4.22 17.04 1.39
CA THR A 179 5.56 17.59 1.15
C THR A 179 5.52 18.86 0.30
N ARG A 180 6.69 19.49 0.12
CA ARG A 180 6.86 20.60 -0.84
C ARG A 180 6.99 20.12 -2.29
N GLU A 181 7.35 18.87 -2.50
CA GLU A 181 7.58 18.29 -3.80
C GLU A 181 6.26 17.94 -4.49
N LYS A 182 6.32 17.86 -5.82
CA LYS A 182 5.18 17.45 -6.64
C LYS A 182 5.63 16.35 -7.60
N SER A 183 4.74 15.39 -7.82
CA SER A 183 4.90 14.33 -8.80
C SER A 183 3.86 14.54 -9.89
N GLN A 184 4.30 14.83 -11.12
CA GLN A 184 3.40 15.09 -12.27
C GLN A 184 2.33 16.16 -11.95
N GLY A 185 2.71 17.21 -11.21
CA GLY A 185 1.81 18.30 -10.81
C GLY A 185 0.94 18.02 -9.58
N ARG A 186 0.87 16.78 -9.09
CA ARG A 186 0.15 16.39 -7.87
C ARG A 186 1.01 16.56 -6.61
N PRO A 187 0.40 16.80 -5.44
CA PRO A 187 1.11 16.76 -4.17
C PRO A 187 1.72 15.37 -3.91
N THR A 188 2.85 15.35 -3.20
CA THR A 188 3.40 14.11 -2.66
C THR A 188 3.33 14.14 -1.14
N TYR A 189 3.42 12.97 -0.52
CA TYR A 189 3.20 12.80 0.91
C TYR A 189 4.28 11.92 1.53
N THR A 190 4.67 12.23 2.77
CA THR A 190 5.40 11.30 3.63
C THR A 190 4.41 10.61 4.57
N ILE A 191 4.66 9.34 4.88
CA ILE A 191 3.84 8.56 5.81
C ILE A 191 4.71 8.19 7.01
N SER A 192 4.30 8.58 8.20
CA SER A 192 5.00 8.30 9.46
C SER A 192 4.17 7.41 10.37
N GLY A 193 4.81 6.46 11.04
CA GLY A 193 4.17 5.55 12.00
C GLY A 193 4.48 5.93 13.45
N GLU A 194 4.00 5.13 14.39
CA GLU A 194 4.38 5.23 15.80
C GLU A 194 5.87 4.90 16.02
N GLY A 195 6.49 5.49 17.04
CA GLY A 195 7.88 5.23 17.39
C GLY A 195 8.92 5.95 16.52
N GLU A 196 8.59 7.15 16.03
CA GLU A 196 9.48 8.00 15.20
C GLU A 196 10.01 7.27 13.96
N VAL A 197 9.13 6.55 13.27
CA VAL A 197 9.45 5.88 12.00
C VAL A 197 8.77 6.55 10.82
N ARG A 198 9.44 6.53 9.67
CA ARG A 198 8.89 6.89 8.36
C ARG A 198 8.83 5.66 7.48
N LEU A 199 7.75 5.55 6.70
CA LEU A 199 7.63 4.50 5.72
C LEU A 199 8.57 4.79 4.55
N ARG A 200 9.30 3.76 4.12
CA ARG A 200 10.21 3.82 2.99
C ARG A 200 9.98 2.65 2.06
N ALA A 201 9.76 2.94 0.78
CA ALA A 201 9.78 1.97 -0.28
C ALA A 201 11.23 1.59 -0.65
N THR A 202 11.49 0.31 -0.78
CA THR A 202 12.80 -0.24 -1.18
C THR A 202 12.60 -1.37 -2.18
N ASP A 203 13.49 -1.47 -3.17
CA ASP A 203 13.39 -2.51 -4.21
C ASP A 203 13.55 -3.93 -3.66
N ARG A 204 14.31 -4.09 -2.56
CA ARG A 204 14.64 -5.41 -2.00
C ARG A 204 13.70 -5.86 -0.89
N GLN A 205 13.19 -4.94 -0.08
CA GLN A 205 12.43 -5.26 1.13
C GLN A 205 10.96 -4.82 1.04
N GLY A 206 10.57 -4.21 -0.08
CA GLY A 206 9.25 -3.61 -0.21
C GLY A 206 9.14 -2.40 0.69
N LEU A 207 7.99 -2.27 1.36
CA LEU A 207 7.74 -1.17 2.30
C LEU A 207 8.24 -1.52 3.71
N VAL A 208 9.15 -0.70 4.22
CA VAL A 208 9.72 -0.82 5.56
C VAL A 208 9.45 0.45 6.36
N ALA A 209 9.50 0.33 7.69
CA ALA A 209 9.47 1.45 8.62
C ALA A 209 10.90 1.72 9.11
N GLN A 210 11.43 2.86 8.70
CA GLN A 210 12.78 3.32 9.00
C GLN A 210 12.73 4.38 10.09
N ARG A 211 13.59 4.29 11.11
CA ARG A 211 13.66 5.33 12.14
C ARG A 211 14.12 6.65 11.55
N VAL A 212 13.55 7.74 12.04
CA VAL A 212 13.98 9.09 11.69
C VAL A 212 15.45 9.27 12.08
N GLY A 213 16.26 9.79 11.16
CA GLY A 213 17.71 9.99 11.36
C GLY A 213 18.58 8.80 10.97
N GLU A 214 18.01 7.62 10.68
CA GLU A 214 18.74 6.51 10.06
C GLU A 214 18.69 6.63 8.53
N GLY A 215 19.73 6.16 7.82
CA GLY A 215 19.82 6.02 6.35
C GLY A 215 19.88 7.32 5.52
N ALA A 216 19.93 7.17 4.18
CA ALA A 216 19.98 8.30 3.26
C ALA A 216 18.64 9.06 3.25
N ALA A 217 18.70 10.39 3.37
CA ALA A 217 17.53 11.24 3.32
C ALA A 217 16.93 11.27 1.91
N GLY A 218 15.62 11.05 1.80
CA GLY A 218 14.81 11.42 0.63
C GLY A 218 14.36 10.27 -0.28
N GLU A 219 15.19 9.25 -0.53
CA GLU A 219 14.83 8.20 -1.49
C GLU A 219 13.80 7.21 -0.94
N GLY A 220 12.68 7.06 -1.66
CA GLY A 220 11.60 6.13 -1.32
C GLY A 220 10.75 6.55 -0.12
N LEU A 221 10.93 7.76 0.42
CA LEU A 221 10.17 8.28 1.58
C LEU A 221 8.91 9.06 1.18
N SER A 222 8.85 9.52 -0.07
CA SER A 222 7.74 10.29 -0.62
C SER A 222 6.86 9.41 -1.49
N PHE A 223 5.55 9.60 -1.38
CA PHE A 223 4.53 8.85 -2.13
C PHE A 223 3.61 9.82 -2.86
N ASP A 224 3.22 9.45 -4.07
CA ASP A 224 2.16 10.06 -4.84
C ASP A 224 0.89 9.23 -4.66
N PHE A 225 -0.21 9.88 -4.29
CA PHE A 225 -1.50 9.24 -4.09
C PHE A 225 -2.29 9.37 -5.39
N VAL A 226 -2.37 8.29 -6.15
CA VAL A 226 -3.07 8.27 -7.43
C VAL A 226 -4.52 7.87 -7.20
N ASP A 227 -5.44 8.81 -7.36
CA ASP A 227 -6.88 8.57 -7.27
C ASP A 227 -7.33 7.52 -8.30
N ASN A 228 -7.98 6.47 -7.82
CA ASN A 228 -8.51 5.37 -8.61
C ASN A 228 -10.03 5.22 -8.46
N GLY A 229 -10.74 6.31 -8.16
CA GLY A 229 -12.19 6.35 -8.10
C GLY A 229 -12.76 6.33 -6.69
N ALA A 230 -14.07 6.12 -6.60
CA ALA A 230 -14.77 6.02 -5.33
C ALA A 230 -14.26 4.84 -4.50
N ALA A 231 -14.08 5.05 -3.20
CA ALA A 231 -13.82 3.96 -2.27
C ALA A 231 -15.00 2.97 -2.26
N PRO A 232 -14.74 1.67 -2.12
CA PRO A 232 -15.80 0.70 -1.86
C PRO A 232 -16.54 1.04 -0.57
N ALA A 233 -17.87 0.86 -0.56
CA ALA A 233 -18.68 1.05 0.65
C ALA A 233 -18.08 0.23 1.81
N GLY A 234 -17.97 0.85 2.98
CA GLY A 234 -17.43 0.16 4.14
C GLY A 234 -18.37 -0.95 4.61
N PRO A 235 -17.87 -1.99 5.29
CA PRO A 235 -18.76 -2.83 6.09
C PRO A 235 -19.40 -1.95 7.17
N GLY A 236 -20.67 -1.58 6.98
CA GLY A 236 -21.43 -0.71 7.89
C GLY A 236 -22.13 0.50 7.26
N ASP A 237 -21.98 0.73 5.94
CA ASP A 237 -22.83 1.65 5.17
C ASP A 237 -24.11 0.97 4.66
#